data_AF-A0A7S2T478-F1
#
_entry.id   AF-A0A7S2T478-F1
#
_cell.length_a   1.000
_cell.length_b   1.000
_cell.length_c   1.000
_cell.angle_alpha   90.00
_cell.angle_beta   90.00
_cell.angle_gamma   90.00
#
_symmetry.space_group_name_H-M   'P 1'
#
loop_
_entity.id
_entity.type
_entity.pdbx_description
1 polymer ?
#
loop_
_entity_poly.entity_id
_entity_poly.type
_entity_poly.pdbx_seq_one_letter_code
_entity_poly.pdbx_strand_id
1 'polypeptide(L)'
;MIEYYYVRLVHGVLMTVAFVFCHYLGAYAGNRLVKEERKAKGEEGQDDVVVVDGGGWWRKRSKILFWSHVVLQVVGLGLGTGSFVYSMTKFEIPYEYVQYKHGTLGIWVMGLCYFQGLLGVVRPKPVSQEEMAMLGGGKGLLSKLRQGPVLRLCLRRSFEYLHSVLGKVVLALGLINCFTGVALMKSIGYLDEEGVEKWAGWTVGWLVLVFLLDGVVDKYESDSRKVARAAAGRDLPVQVAESPVLVASEQELTRRTHSEPTEP
;
A
#
# COMPACT_ATOMS: atom_id res chain seq x y z
N MET A 1 -33.22 -26.52 15.82
CA MET A 1 -33.30 -25.16 15.21
C MET A 1 -32.27 -24.19 15.78
N ILE A 2 -32.13 -24.04 17.10
CA ILE A 2 -31.18 -23.07 17.71
C ILE A 2 -29.72 -23.29 17.27
N GLU A 3 -29.26 -24.54 17.19
CA GLU A 3 -27.90 -24.86 16.75
C GLU A 3 -27.61 -24.36 15.33
N TYR A 4 -28.58 -24.50 14.41
CA TYR A 4 -28.43 -24.07 13.02
C TYR A 4 -28.30 -22.55 12.87
N TYR A 5 -29.06 -21.78 13.66
CA TYR A 5 -28.95 -20.33 13.69
C TYR A 5 -27.60 -19.87 14.23
N TYR A 6 -27.15 -20.50 15.32
CA TYR A 6 -25.86 -20.21 15.91
C TYR A 6 -24.70 -20.47 14.93
N VAL A 7 -24.73 -21.60 14.22
CA VAL A 7 -23.72 -21.94 13.21
C VAL A 7 -23.63 -20.85 12.14
N ARG A 8 -24.77 -20.36 11.64
CA ARG A 8 -24.85 -19.29 10.64
C ARG A 8 -24.28 -17.98 11.15
N LEU A 9 -24.62 -17.60 12.38
CA LEU A 9 -24.08 -16.40 13.01
C LEU A 9 -22.56 -16.48 13.15
N VAL A 10 -22.04 -17.58 13.71
CA VAL A 10 -20.61 -17.78 13.87
C VAL A 10 -19.89 -17.72 12.53
N HIS A 11 -20.42 -18.40 11.51
CA HIS A 11 -19.87 -18.35 10.16
C HIS A 11 -19.83 -16.91 9.61
N GLY A 12 -20.95 -16.19 9.69
CA GLY A 12 -21.07 -14.80 9.22
C GLY A 12 -20.10 -13.86 9.93
N VAL A 13 -19.99 -13.97 11.26
CA VAL A 13 -19.07 -13.15 12.07
C VAL A 13 -17.63 -13.44 11.68
N LEU A 14 -17.23 -14.72 11.59
CA LEU A 14 -15.87 -15.08 11.22
C LEU A 14 -15.51 -14.62 9.80
N MET A 15 -16.43 -14.75 8.84
CA MET A 15 -16.22 -14.24 7.46
C MET A 15 -16.10 -12.72 7.43
N THR A 16 -16.92 -12.02 8.22
CA THR A 16 -16.84 -10.56 8.35
C THR A 16 -15.49 -10.14 8.92
N VAL A 17 -15.04 -10.77 10.02
CA VAL A 17 -13.71 -10.50 10.60
C VAL A 17 -12.60 -10.80 9.59
N ALA A 18 -12.67 -11.93 8.90
CA ALA A 18 -11.68 -12.31 7.90
C ALA A 18 -11.56 -11.27 6.78
N PHE A 19 -12.67 -10.89 6.13
CA PHE A 19 -12.64 -10.05 4.94
C PHE A 19 -12.65 -8.54 5.25
N VAL A 20 -13.54 -8.09 6.13
CA VAL A 20 -13.72 -6.67 6.45
C VAL A 20 -12.60 -6.17 7.34
N PHE A 21 -12.13 -6.97 8.30
CA PHE A 21 -11.08 -6.54 9.22
C PHE A 21 -9.71 -6.92 8.71
N CYS A 22 -9.42 -8.22 8.57
CA CYS A 22 -8.08 -8.68 8.25
C CYS A 22 -7.67 -8.39 6.79
N HIS A 23 -8.43 -8.87 5.79
CA HIS A 23 -8.06 -8.69 4.39
C HIS A 23 -8.08 -7.22 3.95
N TYR A 24 -9.08 -6.44 4.36
CA TYR A 24 -9.14 -5.01 4.05
C TYR A 24 -7.98 -4.23 4.68
N LEU A 25 -7.72 -4.40 5.99
CA LEU A 25 -6.62 -3.71 6.66
C LEU A 25 -5.26 -4.17 6.12
N GLY A 26 -5.13 -5.46 5.80
CA GLY A 26 -3.95 -5.99 5.13
C GLY A 26 -3.75 -5.36 3.75
N ALA A 27 -4.80 -5.27 2.93
CA ALA A 27 -4.74 -4.61 1.62
C ALA A 27 -4.36 -3.13 1.74
N TYR A 28 -4.89 -2.46 2.77
CA TYR A 28 -4.51 -1.10 3.12
C TYR A 28 -3.00 -0.96 3.43
N ALA A 29 -2.46 -1.80 4.32
CA ALA A 29 -1.02 -1.82 4.62
C ALA A 29 -0.16 -2.07 3.37
N GLY A 30 -0.62 -2.98 2.48
CA GLY A 30 0.04 -3.25 1.20
C GLY A 30 0.02 -2.05 0.25
N ASN A 31 -1.10 -1.33 0.15
CA ASN A 31 -1.17 -0.10 -0.66
C ASN A 31 -0.26 1.00 -0.10
N ARG A 32 -0.18 1.14 1.23
CA ARG A 32 0.72 2.10 1.88
C ARG A 32 2.19 1.78 1.60
N LEU A 33 2.56 0.51 1.63
CA LEU A 33 3.91 0.05 1.26
C LEU A 33 4.26 0.49 -0.17
N VAL A 34 3.36 0.32 -1.13
CA VAL A 34 3.59 0.73 -2.53
C VAL A 34 3.74 2.26 -2.64
N LYS A 35 2.91 3.04 -1.94
CA LYS A 35 3.05 4.51 -1.89
C LYS A 35 4.45 4.89 -1.36
N GLU A 36 4.89 4.30 -0.26
CA GLU A 36 6.21 4.58 0.33
C GLU A 36 7.38 4.18 -0.57
N GLU A 37 7.29 3.04 -1.25
CA GLU A 37 8.31 2.61 -2.21
C GLU A 37 8.41 3.56 -3.41
N ARG A 38 7.29 4.11 -3.90
CA ARG A 38 7.28 5.13 -4.97
C ARG A 38 7.87 6.45 -4.51
N LYS A 39 7.52 6.92 -3.31
CA LYS A 39 8.13 8.10 -2.68
C LYS A 39 9.64 7.94 -2.56
N ALA A 40 10.11 6.78 -2.09
CA ALA A 40 11.54 6.49 -1.96
C ALA A 40 12.29 6.48 -3.30
N LYS A 41 11.60 6.22 -4.42
CA LYS A 41 12.16 6.28 -5.77
C LYS A 41 12.11 7.68 -6.40
N GLY A 42 11.50 8.66 -5.73
CA GLY A 42 11.26 9.99 -6.30
C GLY A 42 10.24 10.01 -7.45
N GLU A 43 9.42 8.97 -7.57
CA GLU A 43 8.38 8.88 -8.63
C GLU A 43 7.13 9.73 -8.31
N GLU A 44 7.02 10.27 -7.10
CA GLU A 44 5.85 11.00 -6.61
C GLU A 44 6.23 12.46 -6.32
N GLY A 45 6.17 13.32 -7.34
CA GLY A 45 6.26 14.78 -7.23
C GLY A 45 7.69 15.32 -7.02
N GLN A 46 8.15 16.15 -7.95
CA GLN A 46 9.54 16.57 -8.13
C GLN A 46 10.00 17.73 -7.20
N ASP A 47 9.14 18.29 -6.36
CA ASP A 47 9.45 19.57 -5.68
C ASP A 47 10.18 19.45 -4.34
N ASP A 48 10.40 18.23 -3.83
CA ASP A 48 10.49 18.03 -2.38
C ASP A 48 11.61 17.11 -1.89
N VAL A 49 12.75 17.07 -2.59
CA VAL A 49 13.92 16.28 -2.19
C VAL A 49 14.78 17.06 -1.18
N VAL A 50 14.28 17.23 0.05
CA VAL A 50 15.17 17.41 1.19
C VAL A 50 15.51 16.02 1.70
N VAL A 51 16.68 15.51 1.30
CA VAL A 51 17.25 14.26 1.81
C VAL A 51 17.69 14.49 3.26
N VAL A 52 16.73 14.65 4.18
CA VAL A 52 17.03 14.66 5.62
C VAL A 52 17.16 13.21 6.07
N ASP A 53 18.40 12.75 5.93
CA ASP A 53 19.15 11.86 6.81
C ASP A 53 18.64 10.43 7.12
N GLY A 54 19.58 9.49 7.03
CA GLY A 54 19.49 8.14 7.59
C GLY A 54 18.45 7.20 6.96
N GLY A 55 18.74 6.61 5.79
CA GLY A 55 17.92 5.59 5.12
C GLY A 55 17.58 4.31 5.91
N GLY A 56 17.81 4.28 7.22
CA GLY A 56 17.38 3.22 8.14
C GLY A 56 15.92 3.30 8.57
N TRP A 57 15.34 4.49 8.78
CA TRP A 57 13.94 4.59 9.26
C TRP A 57 12.93 4.11 8.22
N TRP A 58 13.06 4.58 6.97
CA TRP A 58 12.23 4.13 5.85
C TRP A 58 12.28 2.61 5.66
N ARG A 59 13.47 2.01 5.69
CA ARG A 59 13.63 0.55 5.56
C ARG A 59 12.93 -0.20 6.69
N LYS A 60 12.97 0.31 7.93
CA LYS A 60 12.25 -0.30 9.07
C LYS A 60 10.73 -0.22 8.84
N ARG A 61 10.24 0.95 8.44
CA ARG A 61 8.81 1.19 8.20
C ARG A 61 8.24 0.32 7.08
N SER A 62 8.92 0.23 5.93
CA SER A 62 8.48 -0.64 4.82
C SER A 62 8.48 -2.12 5.22
N LYS A 63 9.43 -2.56 6.05
CA LYS A 63 9.41 -3.93 6.61
C LYS A 63 8.21 -4.16 7.52
N ILE A 64 7.88 -3.20 8.38
CA ILE A 64 6.70 -3.29 9.26
C ILE A 64 5.44 -3.41 8.40
N LEU A 65 5.24 -2.51 7.43
CA LEU A 65 4.07 -2.55 6.54
C LEU A 65 3.96 -3.86 5.75
N PHE A 66 5.09 -4.36 5.23
CA PHE A 66 5.15 -5.65 4.55
C PHE A 66 4.71 -6.80 5.46
N TRP A 67 5.25 -6.88 6.67
CA TRP A 67 4.90 -7.95 7.61
C TRP A 67 3.49 -7.80 8.15
N SER A 68 3.03 -6.58 8.44
CA SER A 68 1.64 -6.32 8.81
C SER A 68 0.68 -6.77 7.72
N HIS A 69 0.97 -6.46 6.45
CA HIS A 69 0.21 -6.97 5.31
C HIS A 69 0.18 -8.50 5.31
N VAL A 70 1.34 -9.16 5.32
CA VAL A 70 1.42 -10.63 5.26
C VAL A 70 0.68 -11.29 6.42
N VAL A 71 0.91 -10.85 7.66
CA VAL A 71 0.28 -11.43 8.86
C VAL A 71 -1.23 -11.26 8.80
N LEU A 72 -1.73 -10.07 8.45
CA LEU A 72 -3.17 -9.82 8.32
C LEU A 72 -3.81 -10.69 7.22
N GLN A 73 -3.13 -10.87 6.09
CA GLN A 73 -3.63 -11.75 5.01
C GLN A 73 -3.67 -13.22 5.43
N VAL A 74 -2.64 -13.70 6.15
CA VAL A 74 -2.57 -15.08 6.66
C VAL A 74 -3.63 -15.33 7.74
N VAL A 75 -3.80 -14.42 8.69
CA VAL A 75 -4.84 -14.50 9.73
C VAL A 75 -6.23 -14.46 9.09
N GLY A 76 -6.46 -13.54 8.15
CA GLY A 76 -7.72 -13.45 7.40
C GLY A 76 -8.03 -14.74 6.65
N LEU A 77 -7.04 -15.30 5.93
CA LEU A 77 -7.19 -16.57 5.22
C LEU A 77 -7.48 -17.72 6.18
N GLY A 78 -6.82 -17.77 7.34
CA GLY A 78 -7.06 -18.78 8.38
C GLY A 78 -8.48 -18.72 8.93
N LEU A 79 -8.95 -17.53 9.31
CA LEU A 79 -10.31 -17.31 9.81
C LEU A 79 -11.36 -17.64 8.74
N GLY A 80 -11.16 -17.17 7.50
CA GLY A 80 -12.04 -17.47 6.38
C GLY A 80 -12.11 -18.96 6.07
N THR A 81 -10.97 -19.65 6.10
CA THR A 81 -10.89 -21.11 5.89
C THR A 81 -11.60 -21.87 7.00
N GLY A 82 -11.34 -21.53 8.26
CA GLY A 82 -12.00 -22.16 9.41
C GLY A 82 -13.52 -21.97 9.32
N SER A 83 -13.97 -20.76 9.02
CA SER A 83 -15.38 -20.45 8.82
C SER A 83 -16.00 -21.20 7.64
N PHE A 84 -15.26 -21.34 6.53
CA PHE A 84 -15.69 -22.06 5.34
C PHE A 84 -15.81 -23.56 5.59
N VAL A 85 -14.83 -24.18 6.23
CA VAL A 85 -14.88 -25.60 6.62
C VAL A 85 -16.02 -25.84 7.62
N TYR A 86 -16.21 -24.92 8.57
CA TYR A 86 -17.32 -24.97 9.50
C TYR A 86 -18.67 -24.94 8.79
N SER A 87 -18.86 -24.08 7.79
CA SER A 87 -20.08 -24.10 6.97
C SER A 87 -20.24 -25.38 6.16
N MET A 88 -19.18 -25.91 5.54
CA MET A 88 -19.23 -27.15 4.76
C MET A 88 -19.64 -28.37 5.60
N THR A 89 -19.25 -28.39 6.87
CA THR A 89 -19.48 -29.54 7.77
C THR A 89 -20.79 -29.44 8.54
N LYS A 90 -21.38 -28.24 8.65
CA LYS A 90 -22.58 -28.00 9.45
C LYS A 90 -23.80 -27.57 8.63
N PHE A 91 -23.62 -27.04 7.42
CA PHE A 91 -24.73 -26.73 6.54
C PHE A 91 -25.02 -27.94 5.65
N GLU A 92 -26.14 -28.59 5.91
CA GLU A 92 -26.64 -29.73 5.11
C GLU A 92 -27.30 -29.28 3.78
N ILE A 93 -27.12 -28.01 3.39
CA ILE A 93 -27.72 -27.44 2.17
C ILE A 93 -26.66 -27.42 1.05
N PRO A 94 -26.93 -28.03 -0.12
CA PRO A 94 -26.03 -27.92 -1.26
C PRO A 94 -25.88 -26.46 -1.70
N TYR A 95 -24.65 -26.02 -1.96
CA TYR A 95 -24.30 -24.61 -2.21
C TYR A 95 -25.00 -23.97 -3.41
N GLU A 96 -25.35 -24.77 -4.41
CA GLU A 96 -26.05 -24.33 -5.63
C GLU A 96 -27.47 -23.79 -5.37
N TYR A 97 -28.07 -24.21 -4.25
CA TYR A 97 -29.40 -23.81 -3.80
C TYR A 97 -29.39 -22.67 -2.78
N VAL A 98 -28.22 -22.22 -2.35
CA VAL A 98 -28.11 -21.04 -1.47
C VAL A 98 -28.50 -19.80 -2.27
N GLN A 99 -29.42 -19.00 -1.71
CA GLN A 99 -29.89 -17.76 -2.33
C GLN A 99 -28.71 -16.84 -2.73
N TYR A 100 -28.93 -16.04 -3.78
CA TYR A 100 -27.93 -15.11 -4.33
C TYR A 100 -26.63 -15.75 -4.81
N LYS A 101 -26.59 -17.08 -5.00
CA LYS A 101 -25.37 -17.83 -5.32
C LYS A 101 -24.24 -17.58 -4.30
N HIS A 102 -24.59 -17.19 -3.07
CA HIS A 102 -23.64 -16.88 -1.99
C HIS A 102 -22.67 -18.04 -1.74
N GLY A 103 -23.17 -19.27 -1.78
CA GLY A 103 -22.36 -20.48 -1.68
C GLY A 103 -21.28 -20.61 -2.77
N THR A 104 -21.72 -20.54 -4.03
CA THR A 104 -20.83 -20.62 -5.20
C THR A 104 -19.82 -19.47 -5.23
N LEU A 105 -20.27 -18.25 -4.94
CA LEU A 105 -19.38 -17.09 -4.85
C LEU A 105 -18.35 -17.27 -3.75
N GLY A 106 -18.73 -17.77 -2.57
CA GLY A 106 -17.83 -18.08 -1.46
C GLY A 106 -16.70 -19.05 -1.86
N ILE A 107 -17.02 -20.11 -2.60
CA ILE A 107 -16.01 -21.05 -3.14
C ILE A 107 -15.00 -20.31 -4.03
N TRP A 108 -15.49 -19.50 -4.98
CA TRP A 108 -14.62 -18.72 -5.86
C TRP A 108 -13.75 -17.73 -5.10
N VAL A 109 -14.32 -17.00 -4.14
CA VAL A 109 -13.56 -16.05 -3.31
C VAL A 109 -12.45 -16.78 -2.55
N MET A 110 -12.76 -17.91 -1.90
CA MET A 110 -11.75 -18.68 -1.17
C MET A 110 -10.66 -19.21 -2.10
N GLY A 111 -11.02 -19.76 -3.26
CA GLY A 111 -10.05 -20.22 -4.26
C GLY A 111 -9.12 -19.09 -4.73
N LEU A 112 -9.68 -17.91 -4.99
CA LEU A 112 -8.89 -16.74 -5.37
C LEU A 112 -8.02 -16.22 -4.21
N CYS A 113 -8.47 -16.27 -2.96
CA CYS A 113 -7.64 -15.92 -1.79
C CYS A 113 -6.42 -16.84 -1.68
N TYR A 114 -6.59 -18.15 -1.83
CA TYR A 114 -5.47 -19.09 -1.85
C TYR A 114 -4.53 -18.84 -3.01
N PHE A 115 -5.08 -18.60 -4.20
CA PHE A 115 -4.26 -18.26 -5.36
C PHE A 115 -3.47 -16.95 -5.15
N GLN A 116 -4.09 -15.92 -4.56
CA GLN A 116 -3.41 -14.68 -4.16
C GLN A 116 -2.29 -14.92 -3.14
N GLY A 117 -2.52 -15.75 -2.13
CA GLY A 117 -1.50 -16.14 -1.16
C GLY A 117 -0.33 -16.86 -1.83
N LEU A 118 -0.62 -17.82 -2.71
CA LEU A 118 0.41 -18.53 -3.48
C LEU A 118 1.21 -17.58 -4.38
N LEU A 119 0.53 -16.66 -5.10
CA LEU A 119 1.20 -15.62 -5.87
C LEU A 119 2.16 -14.82 -4.97
N GLY A 120 1.72 -14.41 -3.78
CA GLY A 120 2.56 -13.73 -2.79
C GLY A 120 3.81 -14.53 -2.39
N VAL A 121 3.71 -15.85 -2.28
CA VAL A 121 4.85 -16.75 -1.97
C VAL A 121 5.82 -16.86 -3.15
N VAL A 122 5.31 -16.97 -4.39
CA VAL A 122 6.15 -17.06 -5.60
C VAL A 122 6.62 -15.69 -6.11
N ARG A 123 6.49 -14.64 -5.30
CA ARG A 123 6.90 -13.27 -5.62
C ARG A 123 8.35 -13.26 -6.15
N PRO A 124 8.59 -12.76 -7.39
CA PRO A 124 9.94 -12.70 -7.96
C PRO A 124 10.89 -11.92 -7.06
N LYS A 125 12.17 -12.30 -6.99
CA LYS A 125 13.17 -11.57 -6.18
C LYS A 125 13.35 -10.13 -6.69
N PRO A 126 13.58 -9.15 -5.80
CA PRO A 126 13.91 -7.79 -6.23
C PRO A 126 15.23 -7.78 -7.00
N VAL A 127 15.31 -6.93 -8.03
CA VAL A 127 16.56 -6.68 -8.76
C VAL A 127 17.46 -5.81 -7.87
N SER A 128 18.72 -6.21 -7.72
CA SER A 128 19.69 -5.48 -6.90
C SER A 128 20.04 -4.11 -7.50
N GLN A 129 20.51 -3.17 -6.67
CA GLN A 129 20.95 -1.86 -7.16
C GLN A 129 22.14 -1.99 -8.13
N GLU A 130 23.04 -2.94 -7.91
CA GLU A 130 24.16 -3.24 -8.80
C GLU A 130 23.66 -3.70 -10.18
N GLU A 131 22.70 -4.63 -10.22
CA GLU A 131 22.08 -5.07 -11.47
C GLU A 131 21.36 -3.92 -12.19
N MET A 132 20.70 -3.02 -11.45
CA MET A 132 20.06 -1.83 -12.04
C MET A 132 21.09 -0.83 -12.59
N ALA A 133 22.22 -0.63 -11.91
CA ALA A 133 23.30 0.23 -12.37
C ALA A 133 23.93 -0.30 -13.68
N MET A 134 24.09 -1.63 -13.79
CA MET A 134 24.56 -2.27 -15.03
C MET A 134 23.60 -2.06 -16.22
N LEU A 135 22.29 -1.96 -15.97
CA LEU A 135 21.29 -1.66 -17.01
C LEU A 135 21.34 -0.21 -17.50
N GLY A 136 21.86 0.73 -16.70
CA GLY A 136 22.07 2.13 -17.08
C GLY A 136 23.23 2.34 -18.06
N GLY A 137 24.21 1.43 -18.10
CA GLY A 137 25.33 1.49 -19.06
C GLY A 137 24.87 1.28 -20.50
N GLY A 138 25.31 2.13 -21.43
CA GLY A 138 24.83 2.28 -22.82
C GLY A 138 24.94 1.11 -23.80
N LYS A 139 24.79 -0.15 -23.36
CA LYS A 139 24.66 -1.31 -24.26
C LYS A 139 23.27 -1.35 -24.91
N GLY A 140 23.19 -1.79 -26.17
CA GLY A 140 21.94 -1.80 -26.96
C GLY A 140 20.82 -2.68 -26.35
N LEU A 141 19.56 -2.28 -26.56
CA LEU A 141 18.34 -2.87 -25.97
C LEU A 141 18.25 -4.40 -26.13
N LEU A 142 18.61 -4.94 -27.31
CA LEU A 142 18.59 -6.37 -27.61
C LEU A 142 19.58 -7.19 -26.76
N SER A 143 20.77 -6.63 -26.49
CA SER A 143 21.75 -7.27 -25.60
C SER A 143 21.30 -7.26 -24.14
N LYS A 144 20.58 -6.22 -23.73
CA LYS A 144 19.98 -6.07 -22.39
C LYS A 144 18.77 -6.98 -22.19
N LEU A 145 17.95 -7.20 -23.22
CA LEU A 145 16.81 -8.12 -23.18
C LEU A 145 17.24 -9.58 -23.03
N ARG A 146 18.38 -9.97 -23.62
CA ARG A 146 18.97 -11.31 -23.44
C ARG A 146 19.57 -11.50 -22.04
N GLN A 147 19.88 -10.40 -21.34
CA GLN A 147 20.37 -10.45 -19.97
C GLN A 147 19.18 -10.59 -19.00
N GLY A 148 19.23 -11.61 -18.13
CA GLY A 148 18.20 -11.90 -17.14
C GLY A 148 17.72 -10.77 -16.21
N PRO A 149 18.44 -9.65 -15.96
CA PRO A 149 17.94 -8.55 -15.12
C PRO A 149 16.72 -7.81 -15.69
N VAL A 150 16.67 -7.51 -17.00
CA VAL A 150 15.53 -6.77 -17.59
C VAL A 150 14.26 -7.62 -17.53
N LEU A 151 14.35 -8.90 -17.91
CA LEU A 151 13.23 -9.82 -17.84
C LEU A 151 12.70 -9.93 -16.40
N ARG A 152 13.58 -10.07 -15.40
CA ARG A 152 13.18 -10.11 -13.99
C ARG A 152 12.52 -8.81 -13.53
N LEU A 153 13.03 -7.66 -13.95
CA LEU A 153 12.41 -6.37 -13.64
C LEU A 153 10.98 -6.27 -14.22
N CYS A 154 10.82 -6.64 -15.49
CA CYS A 154 9.51 -6.67 -16.15
C CYS A 154 8.56 -7.66 -15.45
N LEU A 155 9.01 -8.90 -15.21
CA LEU A 155 8.23 -9.91 -14.50
C LEU A 155 7.81 -9.43 -13.11
N ARG A 156 8.73 -8.78 -12.37
CA ARG A 156 8.45 -8.26 -11.04
C ARG A 156 7.40 -7.14 -11.08
N ARG A 157 7.50 -6.21 -12.03
CA ARG A 157 6.54 -5.11 -12.19
C ARG A 157 5.16 -5.62 -12.64
N SER A 158 5.12 -6.54 -13.61
CA SER A 158 3.90 -7.21 -14.03
C SER A 158 3.26 -7.97 -12.88
N PHE A 159 4.06 -8.71 -12.10
CA PHE A 159 3.61 -9.40 -10.90
C PHE A 159 3.00 -8.43 -9.88
N GLU A 160 3.67 -7.33 -9.54
CA GLU A 160 3.17 -6.35 -8.57
C GLU A 160 1.83 -5.74 -9.03
N TYR A 161 1.71 -5.41 -10.31
CA TYR A 161 0.47 -4.89 -10.89
C TYR A 161 -0.66 -5.93 -10.82
N LEU A 162 -0.41 -7.15 -11.32
CA LEU A 162 -1.41 -8.23 -11.35
C LEU A 162 -1.84 -8.62 -9.94
N HIS A 163 -0.89 -8.75 -9.01
CA HIS A 163 -1.17 -9.05 -7.61
C HIS A 163 -2.01 -7.94 -6.97
N SER A 164 -1.68 -6.67 -7.21
CA SER A 164 -2.46 -5.54 -6.69
C SER A 164 -3.89 -5.50 -7.24
N VAL A 165 -4.07 -5.64 -8.56
CA VAL A 165 -5.39 -5.61 -9.20
C VAL A 165 -6.23 -6.80 -8.74
N LEU A 166 -5.68 -8.00 -8.79
CA LEU A 166 -6.40 -9.21 -8.40
C LEU A 166 -6.74 -9.19 -6.91
N GLY A 167 -5.85 -8.74 -6.03
CA GLY A 167 -6.15 -8.56 -4.60
C GLY A 167 -7.34 -7.63 -4.35
N LYS A 168 -7.48 -6.54 -5.10
CA LYS A 168 -8.66 -5.64 -5.02
C LYS A 168 -9.95 -6.32 -5.49
N VAL A 169 -9.88 -7.10 -6.57
CA VAL A 169 -11.03 -7.87 -7.06
C VAL A 169 -11.47 -8.90 -6.03
N VAL A 170 -10.54 -9.66 -5.45
CA VAL A 170 -10.84 -10.63 -4.39
C VAL A 170 -11.47 -9.96 -3.18
N LEU A 171 -10.93 -8.83 -2.74
CA LEU A 171 -11.49 -8.06 -1.63
C LEU A 171 -12.92 -7.59 -1.95
N ALA A 172 -13.16 -7.03 -3.13
CA ALA A 172 -14.49 -6.59 -3.53
C ALA A 172 -15.50 -7.76 -3.57
N LEU A 173 -15.13 -8.89 -4.18
CA LEU A 173 -15.97 -10.09 -4.22
C LEU A 173 -16.22 -10.65 -2.81
N GLY A 174 -15.21 -10.65 -1.94
CA GLY A 174 -15.35 -11.09 -0.55
C GLY A 174 -16.29 -10.21 0.27
N LEU A 175 -16.24 -8.89 0.09
CA LEU A 175 -17.16 -7.95 0.72
C LEU A 175 -18.60 -8.15 0.20
N ILE A 176 -18.77 -8.28 -1.13
CA ILE A 176 -20.08 -8.61 -1.73
C ILE A 176 -20.61 -9.91 -1.12
N ASN A 177 -19.77 -10.94 -1.01
CA ASN A 177 -20.17 -12.21 -0.43
C ASN A 177 -20.57 -12.10 1.05
N CYS A 178 -19.88 -11.27 1.84
CA CYS A 178 -20.28 -11.00 3.22
C CYS A 178 -21.67 -10.35 3.29
N PHE A 179 -21.93 -9.32 2.48
CA PHE A 179 -23.20 -8.62 2.49
C PHE A 179 -24.36 -9.45 1.91
N THR A 180 -24.13 -10.30 0.90
CA THR A 180 -25.15 -11.27 0.47
C THR A 180 -25.47 -12.29 1.55
N GLY A 181 -24.47 -12.67 2.37
CA GLY A 181 -24.67 -13.49 3.56
C GLY A 181 -25.57 -12.82 4.60
N VAL A 182 -25.32 -11.53 4.91
CA VAL A 182 -26.18 -10.75 5.83
C VAL A 182 -27.60 -10.61 5.28
N ALA A 183 -27.76 -10.33 3.99
CA ALA A 183 -29.08 -10.26 3.35
C ALA A 183 -29.83 -11.60 3.43
N LEU A 184 -29.11 -12.72 3.31
CA LEU A 184 -29.67 -14.06 3.49
C LEU A 184 -30.09 -14.32 4.93
N MET A 185 -29.36 -13.81 5.93
CA MET A 185 -29.77 -13.87 7.33
C MET A 185 -31.04 -13.07 7.61
N LYS A 186 -31.25 -11.94 6.90
CA LYS A 186 -32.52 -11.21 6.93
C LYS A 186 -33.66 -12.03 6.30
N SER A 187 -33.44 -12.61 5.13
CA SER A 187 -34.50 -13.32 4.38
C SER A 187 -35.04 -14.56 5.11
N ILE A 188 -34.23 -15.20 5.96
CA ILE A 188 -34.64 -16.34 6.79
C ILE A 188 -35.20 -15.93 8.16
N GLY A 189 -35.40 -14.63 8.40
CA GLY A 189 -35.96 -14.09 9.64
C GLY A 189 -35.02 -14.18 10.86
N TYR A 190 -33.70 -14.31 10.64
CA TYR A 190 -32.74 -14.39 11.74
C TYR A 190 -32.28 -13.02 12.23
N LEU A 191 -31.98 -12.11 11.28
CA LEU A 191 -31.74 -10.71 11.59
C LEU A 191 -33.00 -9.92 11.27
N ASP A 192 -33.46 -9.15 12.24
CA ASP A 192 -34.40 -8.06 11.99
C ASP A 192 -33.69 -6.89 11.28
N GLU A 193 -34.44 -5.84 10.97
CA GLU A 193 -33.88 -4.67 10.27
C GLU A 193 -32.79 -4.01 11.10
N GLU A 194 -32.99 -3.90 12.41
CA GLU A 194 -32.02 -3.34 13.35
C GLU A 194 -30.71 -4.16 13.40
N GLY A 195 -30.80 -5.49 13.38
CA GLY A 195 -29.63 -6.38 13.34
C GLY A 195 -28.81 -6.23 12.07
N VAL A 196 -29.48 -6.10 10.92
CA VAL A 196 -28.82 -5.83 9.63
C VAL A 196 -28.14 -4.45 9.64
N GLU A 197 -28.85 -3.43 10.11
CA GLU A 197 -28.33 -2.06 10.22
C GLU A 197 -27.11 -2.00 11.14
N LYS A 198 -27.15 -2.67 12.29
CA LYS A 198 -25.99 -2.75 13.21
C LYS A 198 -24.82 -3.45 12.55
N TRP A 199 -25.02 -4.58 11.89
CA TRP A 199 -23.94 -5.31 11.22
C TRP A 199 -23.31 -4.47 10.10
N ALA A 200 -24.14 -3.87 9.25
CA ALA A 200 -23.69 -2.96 8.20
C ALA A 200 -22.98 -1.73 8.79
N GLY A 201 -23.52 -1.15 9.87
CA GLY A 201 -22.94 -0.01 10.58
C GLY A 201 -21.54 -0.32 11.13
N TRP A 202 -21.35 -1.46 11.79
CA TRP A 202 -20.02 -1.89 12.28
C TRP A 202 -19.02 -2.09 11.15
N THR A 203 -19.45 -2.74 10.06
CA THR A 203 -18.56 -2.99 8.91
C THR A 203 -18.18 -1.71 8.19
N VAL A 204 -19.14 -0.87 7.83
CA VAL A 204 -18.89 0.43 7.18
C VAL A 204 -18.10 1.35 8.11
N GLY A 205 -18.45 1.41 9.39
CA GLY A 205 -17.74 2.20 10.40
C GLY A 205 -16.26 1.82 10.49
N TRP A 206 -15.95 0.53 10.46
CA TRP A 206 -14.57 0.05 10.41
C TRP A 206 -13.83 0.48 9.13
N LEU A 207 -14.45 0.33 7.95
CA LEU A 207 -13.84 0.74 6.68
C LEU A 207 -13.54 2.25 6.65
N VAL A 208 -14.50 3.06 7.12
CA VAL A 208 -14.35 4.51 7.23
C VAL A 208 -13.26 4.86 8.23
N LEU A 209 -13.18 4.19 9.38
CA LEU A 209 -12.13 4.42 10.37
C LEU A 209 -10.74 4.19 9.76
N VAL A 210 -10.52 3.08 9.07
CA VAL A 210 -9.23 2.78 8.40
C VAL A 210 -8.89 3.86 7.38
N PHE A 211 -9.87 4.32 6.59
CA PHE A 211 -9.68 5.41 5.63
C PHE A 211 -9.32 6.74 6.30
N LEU A 212 -10.01 7.12 7.37
CA LEU A 212 -9.71 8.33 8.13
C LEU A 212 -8.31 8.27 8.77
N LEU A 213 -7.90 7.11 9.28
CA LEU A 213 -6.56 6.90 9.82
C LEU A 213 -5.48 7.07 8.74
N ASP A 214 -5.69 6.64 7.49
CA ASP A 214 -4.77 6.95 6.38
C ASP A 214 -4.66 8.45 6.14
N GLY A 215 -5.80 9.13 6.09
CA GLY A 215 -5.85 10.58 5.90
C GLY A 215 -5.10 11.34 7.00
N VAL A 216 -5.26 10.92 8.26
CA VAL A 216 -4.53 11.48 9.40
C VAL A 216 -3.03 11.23 9.28
N VAL A 217 -2.62 10.02 8.91
CA VAL A 217 -1.20 9.67 8.70
C VAL A 217 -0.60 10.49 7.55
N ASP A 218 -1.30 10.61 6.42
CA ASP A 218 -0.86 11.42 5.28
C ASP A 218 -0.73 12.90 5.63
N LYS A 219 -1.71 13.44 6.37
CA LYS A 219 -1.67 14.82 6.85
C LYS A 219 -0.50 15.04 7.80
N TYR A 220 -0.32 14.16 8.78
CA TYR A 220 0.79 14.25 9.75
C TYR A 220 2.15 14.21 9.06
N GLU A 221 2.34 13.33 8.07
CA GLU A 221 3.56 13.28 7.27
C GLU A 221 3.77 14.56 6.45
N SER A 222 2.71 15.09 5.84
CA SER A 222 2.77 16.32 5.05
C SER A 222 3.16 17.51 5.91
N ASP A 223 2.53 17.67 7.07
CA ASP A 223 2.80 18.77 8.00
C ASP A 223 4.21 18.64 8.61
N SER A 224 4.65 17.42 8.94
CA SER A 224 6.03 17.17 9.39
C SER A 224 7.07 17.57 8.34
N ARG A 225 6.80 17.30 7.06
CA ARG A 225 7.67 17.74 5.94
C ARG A 225 7.71 19.26 5.80
N LYS A 226 6.57 19.94 5.93
CA LYS A 226 6.50 21.42 5.88
C LYS A 226 7.29 22.06 7.01
N VAL A 227 7.16 21.52 8.23
CA VAL A 227 7.92 22.01 9.40
C VAL A 227 9.42 21.79 9.19
N ALA A 228 9.83 20.61 8.72
CA ALA A 228 11.24 20.32 8.42
C ALA A 228 11.83 21.28 7.38
N ARG A 229 11.07 21.63 6.33
CA ARG A 229 11.48 22.64 5.33
C ARG A 229 11.59 24.04 5.90
N ALA A 230 10.61 24.45 6.70
CA ALA A 230 10.63 25.75 7.35
C ALA A 230 11.83 25.89 8.30
N ALA A 231 12.22 24.83 8.99
CA ALA A 231 13.44 24.79 9.80
C ALA A 231 14.71 24.88 8.92
N ALA A 232 14.81 24.05 7.87
CA ALA A 232 15.97 24.06 6.96
C ALA A 232 16.14 25.41 6.23
N GLY A 233 15.04 26.09 5.89
CA GLY A 233 15.08 27.42 5.27
C GLY A 233 15.44 28.55 6.23
N ARG A 234 15.31 28.36 7.55
CA ARG A 234 15.78 29.33 8.57
C ARG A 234 17.26 29.20 8.87
N ASP A 235 17.83 28.01 8.69
CA ASP A 235 19.25 27.73 8.95
C ASP A 235 20.14 27.92 7.71
N LEU A 236 19.55 28.21 6.54
CA LEU A 236 20.33 28.80 5.45
C LEU A 236 20.77 30.19 5.94
N PRO A 237 22.08 30.45 6.16
CA PRO A 237 22.51 31.82 6.31
C PRO A 237 21.95 32.54 5.10
N VAL A 238 21.25 33.65 5.34
CA VAL A 238 21.01 34.62 4.29
C VAL A 238 22.40 34.89 3.75
N GLN A 239 22.76 34.25 2.63
CA GLN A 239 23.77 34.79 1.75
C GLN A 239 23.14 36.12 1.37
N VAL A 240 23.47 37.15 2.15
CA VAL A 240 23.36 38.53 1.74
C VAL A 240 24.09 38.47 0.43
N ALA A 241 23.34 38.49 -0.67
CA ALA A 241 23.92 38.59 -1.98
C ALA A 241 24.69 39.91 -1.90
N GLU A 242 26.00 39.82 -1.62
CA GLU A 242 26.90 40.92 -1.85
C GLU A 242 26.68 41.23 -3.32
N SER A 243 25.97 42.34 -3.54
CA SER A 243 25.62 42.75 -4.88
C SER A 243 26.93 42.81 -5.66
N PRO A 244 27.08 42.06 -6.78
CA PRO A 244 28.32 42.03 -7.54
C PRO A 244 28.73 43.42 -8.06
N VAL A 245 27.88 44.42 -7.89
CA VAL A 245 28.13 45.83 -8.19
C VAL A 245 29.13 46.49 -7.22
N LEU A 246 29.30 46.00 -5.98
CA LEU A 246 30.24 46.60 -5.02
C LEU A 246 31.65 46.00 -5.06
N VAL A 247 31.81 44.74 -5.48
CA VAL A 247 33.14 44.10 -5.59
C VAL A 247 33.89 44.60 -6.83
N ALA A 248 33.18 45.04 -7.87
CA ALA A 248 33.79 45.63 -9.06
C ALA A 248 34.40 47.03 -8.79
N SER A 249 33.84 47.84 -7.87
CA SER A 249 34.35 49.19 -7.63
C SER A 249 35.62 49.24 -6.79
N GLU A 250 35.84 48.29 -5.86
CA GLU A 250 37.10 48.22 -5.09
C GLU A 250 38.26 47.67 -5.92
N GLN A 251 38.02 46.71 -6.82
CA GLN A 251 39.08 46.21 -7.71
C GLN A 251 39.50 47.25 -8.76
N GLU A 252 38.59 48.11 -9.19
CA GLU A 252 38.90 49.17 -10.16
C GLU A 252 39.60 50.37 -9.51
N LEU A 253 39.34 50.66 -8.23
CA LEU A 253 40.06 51.68 -7.47
C LEU A 253 41.53 51.29 -7.19
N THR A 254 41.78 50.01 -6.92
CA THR A 254 43.14 49.50 -6.63
C THR A 254 44.02 49.44 -7.89
N ARG A 255 43.42 49.40 -9.09
CA ARG A 255 44.17 49.37 -10.36
C ARG A 255 44.67 50.73 -10.81
N ARG A 256 44.08 51.83 -10.34
CA ARG A 256 44.44 53.21 -10.73
C ARG A 256 45.61 53.80 -9.92
N THR A 257 45.99 53.22 -8.79
CA THR A 257 47.08 53.74 -7.95
C THR A 257 48.47 53.23 -8.34
N HIS A 258 48.59 52.31 -9.30
CA HIS A 258 49.89 51.71 -9.70
C HIS A 258 50.40 52.06 -11.10
N SER A 259 49.81 53.04 -11.78
CA SER A 259 50.34 53.56 -13.05
C SER A 259 50.97 54.95 -12.87
N GLU A 260 52.11 55.03 -12.18
CA GLU A 260 53.02 56.17 -12.31
C GLU A 260 53.96 55.92 -13.50
N PRO A 261 54.08 56.85 -14.46
CA PRO A 261 55.04 56.76 -15.54
C PRO A 261 56.44 57.19 -15.07
N THR A 262 57.40 56.29 -15.14
CA THR A 262 58.83 56.64 -15.16
C THR A 262 59.18 57.23 -16.52
N GLU A 263 59.39 58.55 -16.58
CA GLU A 263 60.06 59.22 -17.70
C GLU A 263 61.59 59.02 -17.62
N PRO A 264 62.27 58.84 -18.76
CA PRO A 264 63.74 58.90 -18.86
C PRO A 264 64.28 60.34 -18.99
#